data_AF-A0A6M1UF18-F1
#
_entry.id   AF-A0A6M1UF18-F1
#
_cell.length_a   1.000
_cell.length_b   1.000
_cell.length_c   1.000
_cell.angle_alpha   90.00
_cell.angle_beta   90.00
_cell.angle_gamma   90.00
#
_symmetry.space_group_name_H-M   'P 1'
#
loop_
_entity.id
_entity.type
_entity.pdbx_description
1 polymer ?
#
loop_
_entity_poly.entity_id
_entity_poly.type
_entity_poly.pdbx_seq_one_letter_code
_entity_poly.pdbx_strand_id
1 'polypeptide(L)'
;MKVSRAERYRTQRRIDSDVSRFWILGLLFSLLVLAFEFLIDIPVDAAWLQEMEMALFSASFTLLAFYLLGLTFVFSRQEEAGKVNHHVIIYVWLGAILFHLFLLISNVANQHVYKAGIILFLGPLFLTIYHFITYLGALREARRAAKQATEASYERMAYQLILEGTRVYGEIHRLKAQFPEVDQMLRANDFHVKLERFILEMQQYLQVNTFGRKEIELLEGHYYFMENLLTLAKQHPGVMESRLFSHRDETLS
;
A
#
# COMPACT_ATOMS: atom_id res chain seq x y z
N MET A 1 -14.77 12.78 -15.36
CA MET A 1 -13.86 13.39 -14.36
C MET A 1 -12.56 13.77 -15.06
N LYS A 2 -12.08 15.01 -14.91
CA LYS A 2 -10.79 15.44 -15.49
C LYS A 2 -9.68 15.09 -14.50
N VAL A 3 -8.79 14.17 -14.89
CA VAL A 3 -7.58 13.79 -14.14
C VAL A 3 -6.77 15.04 -13.79
N SER A 4 -6.35 15.16 -12.53
CA SER A 4 -5.57 16.31 -12.05
C SER A 4 -4.26 16.44 -12.82
N ARG A 5 -3.77 17.67 -13.07
CA ARG A 5 -2.47 17.88 -13.76
C ARG A 5 -1.33 17.14 -13.04
N ALA A 6 -1.34 17.11 -11.71
CA ALA A 6 -0.35 16.39 -10.91
C ALA A 6 -0.43 14.86 -11.11
N GLU A 7 -1.63 14.33 -11.27
CA GLU A 7 -1.88 12.92 -11.52
C GLU A 7 -1.39 12.53 -12.93
N ARG A 8 -1.60 13.39 -13.92
CA ARG A 8 -1.06 13.20 -15.29
C ARG A 8 0.47 13.15 -15.32
N TYR A 9 1.15 14.07 -14.61
CA TYR A 9 2.62 14.07 -14.52
C TYR A 9 3.18 12.83 -13.78
N ARG A 10 2.49 12.36 -12.72
CA ARG A 10 2.88 11.12 -12.02
C ARG A 10 2.74 9.90 -12.93
N THR A 11 1.64 9.79 -13.66
CA THR A 11 1.41 8.68 -14.60
C THR A 11 2.44 8.67 -15.72
N GLN A 12 2.78 9.83 -16.26
CA GLN A 12 3.78 9.94 -17.34
C GLN A 12 5.19 9.54 -16.86
N ARG A 13 5.62 10.02 -15.69
CA ARG A 13 6.91 9.62 -15.10
C ARG A 13 6.99 8.12 -14.81
N ARG A 14 5.86 7.48 -14.46
CA ARG A 14 5.76 6.03 -14.23
C ARG A 14 5.99 5.27 -15.53
N ILE A 15 5.32 5.67 -16.61
CA ILE A 15 5.50 5.10 -17.95
C ILE A 15 6.96 5.23 -18.38
N ASP A 16 7.56 6.40 -18.24
CA ASP A 16 8.96 6.64 -18.64
C ASP A 16 9.95 5.77 -17.84
N SER A 17 9.72 5.62 -16.54
CA SER A 17 10.59 4.78 -15.69
C SER A 17 10.50 3.29 -16.04
N ASP A 18 9.30 2.80 -16.38
CA ASP A 18 9.10 1.41 -16.75
C ASP A 18 9.67 1.12 -18.14
N VAL A 19 9.49 2.05 -19.08
CA VAL A 19 10.11 1.99 -20.41
C VAL A 19 11.64 1.98 -20.28
N SER A 20 12.21 2.83 -19.44
CA SER A 20 13.67 2.84 -19.21
C SER A 20 14.18 1.52 -18.62
N ARG A 21 13.45 0.93 -17.66
CA ARG A 21 13.84 -0.35 -17.05
C ARG A 21 13.80 -1.45 -18.09
N PHE A 22 12.75 -1.52 -18.90
CA PHE A 22 12.63 -2.49 -19.98
C PHE A 22 13.78 -2.37 -20.99
N TRP A 23 14.14 -1.14 -21.41
CA TRP A 23 15.24 -0.93 -22.35
C TRP A 23 16.61 -1.26 -21.76
N ILE A 24 16.89 -0.88 -20.50
CA ILE A 24 18.17 -1.19 -19.85
C ILE A 24 18.35 -2.70 -19.68
N LEU A 25 17.32 -3.37 -19.15
CA LEU A 25 17.31 -4.82 -18.97
C LEU A 25 17.38 -5.52 -20.34
N GLY A 26 16.59 -5.07 -21.32
CA GLY A 26 16.59 -5.62 -22.67
C GLY A 26 17.95 -5.47 -23.35
N LEU A 27 18.60 -4.31 -23.22
CA LEU A 27 19.95 -4.08 -23.74
C LEU A 27 20.97 -5.01 -23.07
N LEU A 28 20.90 -5.18 -21.74
CA LEU A 28 21.77 -6.11 -21.03
C LEU A 28 21.54 -7.56 -21.50
N PHE A 29 20.29 -7.97 -21.68
CA PHE A 29 19.94 -9.28 -22.23
C PHE A 29 20.48 -9.44 -23.66
N SER A 30 20.28 -8.46 -24.54
CA SER A 30 20.79 -8.50 -25.92
C SER A 30 22.31 -8.58 -25.96
N LEU A 31 23.02 -7.82 -25.11
CA LEU A 31 24.47 -7.91 -25.00
C LEU A 31 24.93 -9.29 -24.53
N LEU A 32 24.20 -9.89 -23.59
CA LEU A 32 24.52 -11.22 -23.07
C LEU A 32 24.30 -12.31 -24.13
N VAL A 33 23.19 -12.23 -24.88
CA VAL A 33 22.92 -13.13 -26.01
C VAL A 33 23.98 -12.97 -27.11
N LEU A 34 24.32 -11.74 -27.49
CA LEU A 34 25.36 -11.48 -28.49
C LEU A 34 26.73 -11.98 -28.03
N ALA A 35 27.08 -11.79 -26.75
CA ALA A 35 28.32 -12.31 -26.18
C ALA A 35 28.38 -13.83 -26.26
N PHE A 36 27.30 -14.53 -25.90
CA PHE A 36 27.25 -16.00 -25.99
C PHE A 36 27.28 -16.49 -27.44
N GLU A 37 26.58 -15.83 -28.35
CA GLU A 37 26.52 -16.25 -29.75
C GLU A 37 27.87 -16.07 -30.46
N PHE A 38 28.54 -14.94 -30.25
CA PHE A 38 29.71 -14.55 -31.04
C PHE A 38 31.06 -14.71 -30.34
N LEU A 39 31.12 -14.70 -29.00
CA LEU A 39 32.39 -14.74 -28.26
C LEU A 39 32.69 -16.10 -27.62
N ILE A 40 31.71 -17.00 -27.57
CA ILE A 40 31.86 -18.31 -26.92
C ILE A 40 31.79 -19.39 -27.98
N ASP A 41 32.87 -20.15 -28.13
CA ASP A 41 32.89 -21.37 -28.91
C ASP A 41 32.68 -22.58 -28.01
N ILE A 42 31.72 -23.43 -28.39
CA ILE A 42 31.37 -24.62 -27.62
C ILE A 42 31.84 -25.84 -28.42
N PRO A 43 32.88 -26.55 -27.95
CA PRO A 43 33.36 -27.75 -28.61
C PRO A 43 32.28 -28.83 -28.60
N VAL A 44 31.98 -29.39 -29.76
CA VAL A 44 30.85 -30.32 -29.96
C VAL A 44 31.11 -31.70 -29.33
N ASP A 45 32.38 -32.02 -29.09
CA ASP A 45 32.91 -33.25 -28.51
C ASP A 45 33.16 -33.16 -27.01
N ALA A 46 32.79 -32.05 -26.36
CA ALA A 46 32.95 -31.89 -24.93
C ALA A 46 32.04 -32.84 -24.13
N ALA A 47 32.66 -33.65 -23.26
CA ALA A 47 31.94 -34.55 -22.35
C ALA A 47 31.00 -33.81 -21.38
N TRP A 48 31.28 -32.54 -21.07
CA TRP A 48 30.47 -31.73 -20.15
C TRP A 48 29.18 -31.18 -20.77
N LEU A 49 28.98 -31.31 -22.09
CA LEU A 49 27.77 -30.82 -22.77
C LEU A 49 26.49 -31.45 -22.21
N GLN A 50 26.53 -32.76 -21.99
CA GLN A 50 25.37 -33.48 -21.47
C GLN A 50 25.07 -33.12 -20.01
N GLU A 51 26.12 -32.88 -19.21
CA GLU A 51 25.98 -32.39 -17.83
C GLU A 51 25.41 -30.97 -17.79
N MET A 52 25.85 -30.09 -18.70
CA MET A 52 25.32 -28.74 -18.84
C MET A 52 23.83 -28.77 -19.20
N GLU A 53 23.42 -29.58 -20.18
CA GLU A 53 22.01 -29.69 -20.57
C GLU A 53 21.14 -30.23 -19.43
N MET A 54 21.65 -31.19 -18.66
CA MET A 54 20.97 -31.69 -17.47
C MET A 54 20.82 -30.59 -16.40
N ALA A 55 21.85 -29.77 -16.21
CA ALA A 55 21.81 -28.65 -15.29
C ALA A 55 20.81 -27.57 -15.75
N LEU A 56 20.82 -27.20 -17.03
CA LEU A 56 19.89 -26.22 -17.60
C LEU A 56 18.44 -26.71 -17.57
N PHE A 57 18.21 -27.99 -17.87
CA PHE A 57 16.90 -28.63 -17.71
C PHE A 57 16.41 -28.54 -16.26
N SER A 58 17.24 -28.98 -15.31
CA SER A 58 16.89 -28.96 -13.88
C SER A 58 16.64 -27.54 -13.38
N ALA A 59 17.51 -26.59 -13.72
CA ALA A 59 17.35 -25.19 -13.38
C ALA A 59 16.06 -24.60 -13.97
N SER A 60 15.73 -24.91 -15.23
CA SER A 60 14.50 -24.45 -15.87
C SER A 60 13.25 -24.93 -15.14
N PHE A 61 13.24 -26.22 -14.78
CA PHE A 61 12.14 -26.81 -14.04
C PHE A 61 12.00 -26.18 -12.65
N THR A 62 13.10 -26.06 -11.90
CA THR A 62 13.11 -25.46 -10.56
C THR A 62 12.69 -23.99 -10.59
N LEU A 63 13.18 -23.21 -11.55
CA LEU A 63 12.84 -21.79 -11.68
C LEU A 63 11.37 -21.59 -12.07
N LEU A 64 10.83 -22.43 -12.96
CA LEU A 64 9.40 -22.43 -13.25
C LEU A 64 8.57 -22.76 -12.00
N ALA A 65 8.99 -23.77 -11.22
CA ALA A 65 8.31 -24.12 -9.98
C ALA A 65 8.33 -22.96 -8.97
N PHE A 66 9.48 -22.29 -8.78
CA PHE A 66 9.59 -21.10 -7.94
C PHE A 66 8.77 -19.92 -8.49
N TYR A 67 8.71 -19.76 -9.80
CA TYR A 67 7.88 -18.73 -10.42
C TYR A 67 6.39 -18.97 -10.14
N LEU A 68 5.90 -20.20 -10.31
CA LEU A 68 4.52 -20.58 -9.99
C LEU A 68 4.22 -20.40 -8.50
N LEU A 69 5.14 -20.81 -7.62
CA LEU A 69 5.02 -20.58 -6.18
C LEU A 69 5.00 -19.07 -5.86
N GLY A 70 5.83 -18.26 -6.53
CA GLY A 70 5.80 -16.82 -6.41
C GLY A 70 4.47 -16.21 -6.84
N LEU A 71 3.86 -16.72 -7.93
CA LEU A 71 2.56 -16.28 -8.41
C LEU A 71 1.44 -16.53 -7.41
N THR A 72 1.44 -17.64 -6.67
CA THR A 72 0.40 -17.88 -5.65
C THR A 72 0.43 -16.81 -4.54
N PHE A 73 1.62 -16.38 -4.12
CA PHE A 73 1.77 -15.24 -3.20
C PHE A 73 1.33 -13.91 -3.82
N VAL A 74 1.57 -13.72 -5.12
CA VAL A 74 1.20 -12.50 -5.86
C VAL A 74 -0.32 -12.38 -6.02
N PHE A 75 -0.99 -13.42 -6.53
CA PHE A 75 -2.45 -13.44 -6.71
C PHE A 75 -3.22 -13.28 -5.41
N SER A 76 -2.66 -13.73 -4.28
CA SER A 76 -3.29 -13.53 -2.96
C SER A 76 -3.38 -12.05 -2.54
N ARG A 77 -2.63 -11.15 -3.18
CA ARG A 77 -2.47 -9.75 -2.73
C ARG A 77 -2.84 -8.68 -3.74
N GLN A 78 -2.90 -8.97 -5.04
CA GLN A 78 -3.31 -8.01 -6.07
C GLN A 78 -4.07 -8.70 -7.22
N GLU A 79 -5.23 -8.15 -7.59
CA GLU A 79 -6.01 -8.57 -8.77
C GLU A 79 -5.35 -8.09 -10.09
N GLU A 80 -4.57 -7.01 -10.06
CA GLU A 80 -3.83 -6.47 -11.21
C GLU A 80 -2.36 -6.90 -11.22
N ALA A 81 -2.11 -8.21 -11.26
CA ALA A 81 -0.76 -8.76 -11.21
C ALA A 81 0.02 -8.63 -12.53
N GLY A 82 0.85 -7.59 -12.64
CA GLY A 82 1.99 -7.51 -13.58
C GLY A 82 1.63 -7.17 -15.03
N LYS A 83 2.45 -6.31 -15.68
CA LYS A 83 2.26 -5.92 -17.09
C LYS A 83 2.50 -7.05 -18.09
N VAL A 84 3.35 -8.01 -17.71
CA VAL A 84 3.64 -9.20 -18.53
C VAL A 84 2.69 -10.30 -18.13
N ASN A 85 1.91 -10.81 -19.08
CA ASN A 85 1.00 -11.92 -18.84
C ASN A 85 1.78 -13.15 -18.35
N HIS A 86 1.47 -13.60 -17.14
CA HIS A 86 2.15 -14.72 -16.51
C HIS A 86 2.09 -16.01 -17.33
N HIS A 87 1.03 -16.20 -18.14
CA HIS A 87 0.93 -17.32 -19.08
C HIS A 87 2.07 -17.33 -20.10
N VAL A 88 2.49 -16.16 -20.60
CA VAL A 88 3.61 -16.07 -21.55
C VAL A 88 4.89 -16.57 -20.90
N ILE A 89 5.15 -16.17 -19.65
CA ILE A 89 6.33 -16.62 -18.90
C ILE A 89 6.29 -18.13 -18.67
N ILE A 90 5.12 -18.68 -18.30
CA ILE A 90 4.93 -20.12 -18.12
C ILE A 90 5.19 -20.87 -19.44
N TYR A 91 4.60 -20.43 -20.56
CA TYR A 91 4.78 -21.10 -21.84
C TYR A 91 6.21 -21.04 -22.36
N VAL A 92 6.91 -19.91 -22.17
CA VAL A 92 8.32 -19.79 -22.58
C VAL A 92 9.22 -20.70 -21.72
N TRP A 93 8.96 -20.80 -20.41
CA TRP A 93 9.65 -21.78 -19.55
C TRP A 93 9.36 -23.22 -19.96
N LEU A 94 8.10 -23.56 -20.25
CA LEU A 94 7.73 -24.90 -20.74
C LEU A 94 8.43 -25.21 -22.08
N GLY A 95 8.52 -24.24 -22.98
CA GLY A 95 9.28 -24.36 -24.23
C GLY A 95 10.76 -24.66 -23.99
N ALA A 96 11.40 -23.94 -23.06
CA ALA A 96 12.79 -24.19 -22.69
C ALA A 96 12.99 -25.60 -22.09
N ILE A 97 12.11 -26.02 -21.19
CA ILE A 97 12.14 -27.36 -20.58
C ILE A 97 12.02 -28.45 -21.65
N LEU A 98 11.05 -28.31 -22.56
CA LEU A 98 10.85 -29.27 -23.66
C LEU A 98 12.05 -29.30 -24.61
N PHE A 99 12.67 -28.16 -24.88
CA PHE A 99 13.86 -28.07 -25.72
C PHE A 99 15.06 -28.79 -25.07
N HIS A 100 15.36 -28.53 -23.80
CA HIS A 100 16.44 -29.22 -23.10
C HIS A 100 16.17 -30.73 -22.97
N LEU A 101 14.92 -31.12 -22.72
CA LEU A 101 14.53 -32.54 -22.73
C LEU A 101 14.77 -33.18 -24.11
N PHE A 102 14.41 -32.48 -25.19
CA PHE A 102 14.69 -32.94 -26.54
C PHE A 102 16.19 -33.13 -26.78
N LEU A 103 17.05 -32.21 -26.34
CA LEU A 103 18.51 -32.36 -26.48
C LEU A 103 19.08 -33.52 -25.67
N LEU A 104 18.60 -33.71 -24.45
CA LEU A 104 19.00 -34.83 -23.60
C LEU A 104 18.66 -36.19 -24.23
N ILE A 105 17.54 -36.29 -24.94
CA ILE A 105 17.11 -37.55 -25.59
C ILE A 105 17.80 -37.75 -26.94
N SER A 106 17.90 -36.70 -27.74
CA SER A 106 18.37 -36.79 -29.14
C SER A 106 19.89 -36.79 -29.29
N ASN A 107 20.62 -36.28 -28.29
CA ASN A 107 22.08 -36.20 -28.27
C ASN A 107 22.67 -35.62 -29.57
N VAL A 108 22.12 -34.50 -30.03
CA VAL A 108 22.52 -33.85 -31.29
C VAL A 108 23.87 -33.15 -31.11
N ALA A 109 24.88 -33.64 -31.83
CA ALA A 109 26.21 -33.05 -31.88
C ALA A 109 26.25 -31.80 -32.78
N ASN A 110 25.67 -30.68 -32.33
CA ASN A 110 25.73 -29.39 -33.04
C ASN A 110 25.86 -28.21 -32.06
N GLN A 111 26.96 -27.46 -32.17
CA GLN A 111 27.24 -26.28 -31.35
C GLN A 111 26.11 -25.25 -31.32
N HIS A 112 25.48 -24.96 -32.46
CA HIS A 112 24.40 -23.98 -32.54
C HIS A 112 23.17 -24.39 -31.74
N VAL A 113 22.95 -25.70 -31.62
CA VAL A 113 21.83 -26.26 -30.86
C VAL A 113 22.04 -26.07 -29.35
N TYR A 114 23.26 -26.27 -28.86
CA TYR A 114 23.62 -25.99 -27.46
C TYR A 114 23.59 -24.49 -27.14
N LYS A 115 24.08 -23.63 -28.06
CA LYS A 115 23.95 -22.17 -27.93
C LYS A 115 22.48 -21.75 -27.84
N ALA A 116 21.62 -22.31 -28.69
CA ALA A 116 20.19 -22.07 -28.66
C ALA A 116 19.57 -22.49 -27.32
N GLY A 117 20.02 -23.60 -26.73
CA GLY A 117 19.59 -24.05 -25.39
C GLY A 117 19.91 -23.01 -24.30
N ILE A 118 21.13 -22.48 -24.28
CA ILE A 118 21.53 -21.43 -23.33
C ILE A 118 20.68 -20.15 -23.52
N ILE A 119 20.46 -19.73 -24.77
CA ILE A 119 19.63 -18.55 -25.08
C ILE A 119 18.17 -18.79 -24.67
N LEU A 120 17.64 -19.98 -24.91
CA LEU A 120 16.29 -20.39 -24.53
C LEU A 120 16.12 -20.49 -23.01
N PHE A 121 17.18 -20.70 -22.24
CA PHE A 121 17.15 -20.56 -20.79
C PHE A 121 17.16 -19.08 -20.34
N LEU A 122 18.04 -18.28 -20.94
CA LEU A 122 18.22 -16.86 -20.61
C LEU A 122 16.96 -16.02 -20.84
N GLY A 123 16.22 -16.26 -21.93
CA GLY A 123 15.00 -15.52 -22.28
C GLY A 123 13.90 -15.58 -21.21
N PRO A 124 13.41 -16.77 -20.83
CA PRO A 124 12.45 -16.90 -19.74
C PRO A 124 13.00 -16.41 -18.40
N LEU A 125 14.28 -16.64 -18.08
CA LEU A 125 14.91 -16.08 -16.87
C LEU A 125 14.80 -14.55 -16.84
N PHE A 126 15.10 -13.89 -17.95
CA PHE A 126 14.97 -12.46 -18.11
C PHE A 126 13.53 -11.98 -17.90
N LEU A 127 12.57 -12.62 -18.58
CA LEU A 127 11.16 -12.27 -18.46
C LEU A 127 10.66 -12.43 -17.02
N THR A 128 11.07 -13.48 -16.33
CA THR A 128 10.73 -13.73 -14.92
C THR A 128 11.30 -12.64 -14.01
N ILE A 129 12.57 -12.27 -14.17
CA ILE A 129 13.21 -11.20 -13.38
C ILE A 129 12.49 -9.86 -13.62
N TYR A 130 12.24 -9.51 -14.89
CA TYR A 130 11.53 -8.28 -15.25
C TYR A 130 10.11 -8.25 -14.66
N HIS A 131 9.39 -9.36 -14.73
CA HIS A 131 8.06 -9.48 -14.13
C HIS A 131 8.08 -9.23 -12.61
N PHE A 132 9.02 -9.83 -11.87
CA PHE A 132 9.12 -9.59 -10.42
C PHE A 132 9.57 -8.17 -10.07
N ILE A 133 10.51 -7.57 -10.82
CA ILE A 133 10.94 -6.18 -10.59
C ILE A 133 9.76 -5.22 -10.77
N THR A 134 9.00 -5.38 -11.86
CA THR A 134 7.84 -4.53 -12.13
C THR A 134 6.75 -4.72 -11.09
N TYR A 135 6.47 -5.97 -10.69
CA TYR A 135 5.52 -6.28 -9.62
C TYR A 135 5.93 -5.67 -8.27
N LEU A 136 7.17 -5.92 -7.81
CA LEU A 136 7.66 -5.39 -6.52
C LEU A 136 7.73 -3.86 -6.52
N GLY A 137 8.04 -3.25 -7.67
CA GLY A 137 7.96 -1.81 -7.89
C GLY A 137 6.54 -1.29 -7.65
N ALA A 138 5.55 -1.88 -8.32
CA ALA A 138 4.14 -1.53 -8.17
C ALA A 138 3.65 -1.71 -6.72
N LEU A 139 4.05 -2.80 -6.04
CA LEU A 139 3.69 -3.04 -4.65
C LEU A 139 4.25 -1.98 -3.70
N ARG A 140 5.51 -1.56 -3.90
CA ARG A 140 6.12 -0.48 -3.10
C ARG A 140 5.41 0.85 -3.31
N GLU A 141 5.01 1.16 -4.54
CA GLU A 141 4.25 2.36 -4.85
C GLU A 141 2.86 2.34 -4.22
N ALA A 142 2.12 1.22 -4.34
CA ALA A 142 0.81 1.05 -3.72
C ALA A 142 0.88 1.24 -2.20
N ARG A 143 1.91 0.68 -1.53
CA ARG A 143 2.14 0.88 -0.10
C ARG A 143 2.41 2.35 0.25
N ARG A 144 3.20 3.06 -0.56
CA ARG A 144 3.47 4.49 -0.35
C ARG A 144 2.21 5.33 -0.53
N ALA A 145 1.41 5.05 -1.56
CA ALA A 145 0.14 5.73 -1.80
C ALA A 145 -0.86 5.48 -0.66
N ALA A 146 -0.98 4.23 -0.20
CA ALA A 146 -1.81 3.89 0.96
C ALA A 146 -1.36 4.64 2.23
N LYS A 147 -0.05 4.69 2.50
CA LYS A 147 0.49 5.45 3.65
C LYS A 147 0.14 6.93 3.57
N GLN A 148 0.31 7.55 2.40
CA GLN A 148 -0.05 8.97 2.20
C GLN A 148 -1.55 9.21 2.37
N ALA A 149 -2.40 8.31 1.88
CA ALA A 149 -3.84 8.40 2.06
C ALA A 149 -4.24 8.27 3.54
N THR A 150 -3.62 7.35 4.28
CA THR A 150 -3.83 7.20 5.73
C THR A 150 -3.39 8.44 6.50
N GLU A 151 -2.20 8.98 6.21
CA GLU A 151 -1.69 10.20 6.86
C GLU A 151 -2.64 11.39 6.63
N ALA A 152 -3.08 11.61 5.38
CA ALA A 152 -4.05 12.66 5.06
C ALA A 152 -5.43 12.43 5.71
N SER A 153 -5.85 11.17 5.86
CA SER A 153 -7.08 10.82 6.56
C SER A 153 -6.98 11.12 8.06
N TYR A 154 -5.85 10.82 8.69
CA TYR A 154 -5.61 11.14 10.11
C TYR A 154 -5.58 12.65 10.33
N GLU A 155 -4.90 13.41 9.48
CA GLU A 155 -4.90 14.87 9.57
C GLU A 155 -6.31 15.46 9.54
N ARG A 156 -7.15 15.03 8.58
CA ARG A 156 -8.55 15.49 8.51
C ARG A 156 -9.35 15.12 9.76
N MET A 157 -9.20 13.89 10.23
CA MET A 157 -9.91 13.40 11.41
C MET A 157 -9.47 14.15 12.67
N ALA A 158 -8.18 14.40 12.85
CA ALA A 158 -7.65 15.19 13.96
C ALA A 158 -8.27 16.60 13.98
N TYR A 159 -8.25 17.31 12.86
CA TYR A 159 -8.84 18.65 12.79
C TYR A 159 -10.34 18.65 13.03
N GLN A 160 -11.07 17.63 12.54
CA GLN A 160 -12.49 17.48 12.81
C GLN A 160 -12.75 17.28 14.32
N LEU A 161 -12.02 16.38 14.97
CA LEU A 161 -12.15 16.13 16.42
C LEU A 161 -11.85 17.39 17.24
N ILE A 162 -10.81 18.15 16.88
CA ILE A 162 -10.47 19.40 17.56
C ILE A 162 -11.58 20.44 17.38
N LEU A 163 -12.12 20.58 16.17
CA LEU A 163 -13.21 21.50 15.88
C LEU A 163 -14.49 21.14 16.67
N GLU A 164 -14.88 19.86 16.63
CA GLU A 164 -16.06 19.36 17.33
C GLU A 164 -15.87 19.45 18.85
N GLY A 165 -14.70 19.09 19.38
CA GLY A 165 -14.35 19.24 20.78
C GLY A 165 -14.43 20.70 21.26
N THR A 166 -13.94 21.64 20.45
CA THR A 166 -14.04 23.09 20.73
C THR A 166 -15.50 23.55 20.76
N ARG A 167 -16.33 23.05 19.86
CA ARG A 167 -17.76 23.34 19.84
C ARG A 167 -18.47 22.79 21.07
N VAL A 168 -18.18 21.54 21.46
CA VAL A 168 -18.73 20.89 22.66
C VAL A 168 -18.35 21.69 23.92
N TYR A 169 -17.08 22.06 24.03
CA TYR A 169 -16.58 22.89 25.13
C TYR A 169 -17.32 24.24 25.23
N GLY A 170 -17.52 24.93 24.10
CA GLY A 170 -18.26 26.19 24.05
C GLY A 170 -19.72 26.04 24.51
N GLU A 171 -20.39 24.95 24.12
CA GLU A 171 -21.75 24.67 24.55
C GLU A 171 -21.84 24.37 26.05
N ILE A 172 -20.87 23.61 26.61
CA ILE A 172 -20.80 23.38 28.06
C ILE A 172 -20.62 24.71 28.80
N HIS A 173 -19.72 25.59 28.34
CA HIS A 173 -19.52 26.91 28.96
C HIS A 173 -20.77 27.78 28.90
N ARG A 174 -21.50 27.76 27.78
CA ARG A 174 -22.79 28.43 27.66
C ARG A 174 -23.79 27.89 28.69
N LEU A 175 -23.90 26.57 28.85
CA LEU A 175 -24.81 25.96 29.83
C LEU A 175 -24.42 26.33 31.25
N LYS A 176 -23.13 26.34 31.59
CA LYS A 176 -22.63 26.77 32.91
C LYS A 176 -23.00 28.22 33.23
N ALA A 177 -22.93 29.11 32.23
CA ALA A 177 -23.28 30.51 32.40
C ALA A 177 -24.79 30.73 32.58
N GLN A 178 -25.62 29.89 31.94
CA GLN A 178 -27.08 29.98 32.02
C GLN A 178 -27.66 29.26 33.26
N PHE A 179 -27.01 28.18 33.71
CA PHE A 179 -27.47 27.31 34.78
C PHE A 179 -26.34 27.06 35.79
N PRO A 180 -26.28 27.82 36.89
CA PRO A 180 -25.23 27.69 37.91
C PRO A 180 -25.09 26.28 38.50
N GLU A 181 -26.17 25.50 38.52
CA GLU A 181 -26.20 24.12 39.01
C GLU A 181 -25.31 23.21 38.15
N VAL A 182 -25.19 23.48 36.84
CA VAL A 182 -24.29 22.75 35.95
C VAL A 182 -22.83 23.03 36.31
N ASP A 183 -22.46 24.27 36.64
CA ASP A 183 -21.10 24.60 37.10
C ASP A 183 -20.80 23.91 38.44
N GLN A 184 -21.75 23.91 39.38
CA GLN A 184 -21.60 23.22 40.67
C GLN A 184 -21.41 21.71 40.48
N MET A 185 -22.23 21.07 39.63
CA MET A 185 -22.12 19.64 39.31
C MET A 185 -20.74 19.31 38.71
N LEU A 186 -20.27 20.10 37.75
CA LEU A 186 -18.98 19.87 37.11
C LEU A 186 -17.80 20.06 38.07
N ARG A 187 -17.89 21.00 39.01
CA ARG A 187 -16.87 21.19 40.06
C ARG A 187 -16.90 20.09 41.11
N ALA A 188 -18.08 19.67 41.55
CA ALA A 188 -18.24 18.64 42.58
C ALA A 188 -17.66 17.27 42.17
N ASN A 189 -17.58 17.00 40.86
CA ASN A 189 -17.05 15.76 40.30
C ASN A 189 -15.63 15.90 39.72
N ASP A 190 -14.95 17.04 39.96
CA ASP A 190 -13.64 17.38 39.37
C ASP A 190 -13.58 17.34 37.83
N PHE A 191 -14.74 17.37 37.16
CA PHE A 191 -14.84 17.36 35.71
C PHE A 191 -14.41 18.69 35.11
N HIS A 192 -14.54 19.79 35.85
CA HIS A 192 -14.11 21.11 35.38
C HIS A 192 -12.62 21.12 35.03
N VAL A 193 -11.74 20.62 35.91
CA VAL A 193 -10.28 20.63 35.66
C VAL A 193 -9.91 19.75 34.47
N LYS A 194 -10.55 18.57 34.35
CA LYS A 194 -10.33 17.65 33.24
C LYS A 194 -10.80 18.23 31.90
N LEU A 195 -11.95 18.91 31.89
CA LEU A 195 -12.49 19.58 30.71
C LEU A 195 -11.54 20.66 30.19
N GLU A 196 -11.04 21.54 31.07
CA GLU A 196 -10.10 22.60 30.69
C GLU A 196 -8.76 22.02 30.21
N ARG A 197 -8.27 20.95 30.84
CA ARG A 197 -7.05 20.28 30.40
C ARG A 197 -7.21 19.66 29.02
N PHE A 198 -8.27 18.90 28.79
CA PHE A 198 -8.46 18.18 27.52
C PHE A 198 -8.69 19.12 26.34
N ILE A 199 -9.42 20.23 26.51
CA ILE A 199 -9.55 21.19 25.42
C ILE A 199 -8.20 21.84 25.07
N LEU A 200 -7.38 22.15 26.08
CA LEU A 200 -6.06 22.73 25.88
C LEU A 200 -5.12 21.75 25.17
N GLU A 201 -5.11 20.48 25.59
CA GLU A 201 -4.36 19.41 24.92
C GLU A 201 -4.81 19.24 23.46
N MET A 202 -6.12 19.25 23.19
CA MET A 202 -6.63 19.20 21.81
C MET A 202 -6.21 20.41 20.97
N GLN A 203 -6.20 21.62 21.54
CA GLN A 203 -5.76 22.83 20.83
C GLN A 203 -4.26 22.82 20.52
N GLN A 204 -3.42 22.24 21.38
CA GLN A 204 -1.98 22.11 21.12
C GLN A 204 -1.70 21.30 19.84
N TYR A 205 -2.56 20.33 19.52
CA TYR A 205 -2.44 19.55 18.29
C TYR A 205 -2.62 20.38 17.00
N LEU A 206 -3.18 21.60 17.06
CA LEU A 206 -3.24 22.50 15.89
C LEU A 206 -1.85 22.93 15.38
N GLN A 207 -0.83 22.86 16.23
CA GLN A 207 0.56 23.23 15.88
C GLN A 207 1.38 22.03 15.40
N VAL A 208 0.81 20.82 15.42
CA VAL A 208 1.51 19.59 15.06
C VAL A 208 1.45 19.38 13.55
N ASN A 209 2.60 19.03 12.95
CA ASN A 209 2.74 18.86 11.50
C ASN A 209 2.31 17.48 10.99
N THR A 210 2.22 16.47 11.86
CA THR A 210 1.92 15.08 11.46
C THR A 210 1.11 14.36 12.53
N PHE A 211 0.04 13.67 12.11
CA PHE A 211 -0.81 12.87 12.98
C PHE A 211 -0.58 11.38 12.75
N GLY A 212 -0.25 10.67 13.83
CA GLY A 212 -0.24 9.22 13.85
C GLY A 212 -1.52 8.67 14.48
N ARG A 213 -1.66 7.35 14.45
CA ARG A 213 -2.81 6.65 15.01
C ARG A 213 -3.00 6.91 16.50
N LYS A 214 -1.91 6.98 17.27
CA LYS A 214 -1.98 7.19 18.73
C LYS A 214 -2.51 8.57 19.07
N GLU A 215 -2.11 9.58 18.30
CA GLU A 215 -2.58 10.95 18.46
C GLU A 215 -4.08 11.06 18.16
N ILE A 216 -4.56 10.36 17.13
CA ILE A 216 -6.00 10.25 16.85
C ILE A 216 -6.74 9.59 18.01
N GLU A 217 -6.29 8.43 18.48
CA GLU A 217 -6.97 7.70 19.56
C GLU A 217 -7.05 8.55 20.85
N LEU A 218 -6.02 9.37 21.12
CA LEU A 218 -6.05 10.33 22.22
C LEU A 218 -7.09 11.43 22.00
N LEU A 219 -7.10 12.06 20.82
CA LEU A 219 -8.07 13.10 20.47
C LEU A 219 -9.51 12.59 20.52
N GLU A 220 -9.77 11.38 20.04
CA GLU A 220 -11.07 10.70 20.15
C GLU A 220 -11.46 10.50 21.62
N GLY A 221 -10.53 10.02 22.45
CA GLY A 221 -10.76 9.85 23.89
C GLY A 221 -11.15 11.16 24.59
N HIS A 222 -10.46 12.26 24.27
CA HIS A 222 -10.78 13.58 24.79
C HIS A 222 -12.14 14.09 24.29
N TYR A 223 -12.41 13.93 23.00
CA TYR A 223 -13.69 14.29 22.39
C TYR A 223 -14.86 13.57 23.06
N TYR A 224 -14.80 12.23 23.16
CA TYR A 224 -15.87 11.43 23.75
C TYR A 224 -16.09 11.73 25.23
N PHE A 225 -15.02 12.02 25.98
CA PHE A 225 -15.17 12.48 27.35
C PHE A 225 -15.99 13.78 27.42
N MET A 226 -15.66 14.77 26.59
CA MET A 226 -16.37 16.05 26.57
C MET A 226 -17.81 15.92 26.07
N GLU A 227 -18.06 15.08 25.05
CA GLU A 227 -19.41 14.80 24.55
C GLU A 227 -20.30 14.17 25.63
N ASN A 228 -19.75 13.23 26.39
CA ASN A 228 -20.45 12.62 27.54
C ASN A 228 -20.75 13.67 28.62
N LEU A 229 -19.81 14.57 28.93
CA LEU A 229 -20.06 15.67 29.86
C LEU A 229 -21.16 16.61 29.38
N LEU A 230 -21.19 16.94 28.09
CA LEU A 230 -22.24 17.77 27.51
C LEU A 230 -23.60 17.07 27.62
N THR A 231 -23.65 15.76 27.42
CA THR A 231 -24.87 14.95 27.59
C THR A 231 -25.36 15.01 29.03
N LEU A 232 -24.48 14.80 30.01
CA LEU A 232 -24.81 14.91 31.43
C LEU A 232 -25.30 16.32 31.80
N ALA A 233 -24.62 17.37 31.32
CA ALA A 233 -25.02 18.75 31.55
C ALA A 233 -26.42 19.05 31.00
N LYS A 234 -26.76 18.53 29.81
CA LYS A 234 -28.10 18.68 29.21
C LYS A 234 -29.18 17.89 29.94
N GLN A 235 -28.82 16.79 30.60
CA GLN A 235 -29.72 15.94 31.38
C GLN A 235 -29.94 16.44 32.82
N HIS A 236 -29.23 17.48 33.25
CA HIS A 236 -29.41 18.03 34.59
C HIS A 236 -30.85 18.54 34.77
N PRO A 237 -31.54 18.25 35.90
CA PRO A 237 -32.95 18.59 36.09
C PRO A 237 -33.29 20.06 35.81
N GLY A 238 -32.49 21.01 36.32
CA GLY A 238 -32.70 22.45 36.04
C GLY A 238 -32.61 22.85 34.56
N VAL A 239 -31.84 22.11 33.75
CA VAL A 239 -31.75 22.32 32.30
C VAL A 239 -32.90 21.63 31.56
N MET A 240 -33.30 20.45 32.00
CA MET A 240 -34.42 19.72 31.40
C MET A 240 -35.76 20.42 31.66
N GLU A 241 -36.00 20.85 32.89
CA GLU A 241 -37.22 21.55 33.29
C GLU A 241 -37.34 22.88 32.55
N SER A 242 -36.27 23.68 32.49
CA SER A 242 -36.28 24.94 31.75
C SER A 242 -36.56 24.76 30.25
N ARG A 243 -36.02 23.70 29.61
CA ARG A 243 -36.35 23.36 28.21
C ARG A 243 -37.83 23.00 28.03
N LEU A 244 -38.38 22.18 28.92
CA LEU A 244 -39.80 21.81 28.91
C LEU A 244 -40.70 23.04 29.09
N PHE A 245 -40.32 23.98 29.95
CA PHE A 245 -41.04 25.25 30.14
C PHE A 245 -40.94 26.17 28.92
N SER A 246 -39.76 26.37 28.33
CA SER A 246 -39.61 27.19 27.12
C SER A 246 -40.42 26.66 25.93
N HIS A 247 -40.53 25.34 25.78
CA HIS A 247 -41.30 24.74 24.69
C HIS A 247 -42.82 24.80 24.94
N ARG A 248 -43.23 24.88 26.21
CA ARG A 248 -44.62 25.05 26.63
C ARG A 248 -45.09 26.49 26.43
N ASP A 249 -44.21 27.48 26.60
CA ASP A 249 -44.53 28.88 26.31
C ASP A 249 -44.63 29.17 24.81
N GLU A 250 -43.78 28.55 23.97
CA GLU A 250 -43.86 28.65 22.50
C GLU A 250 -45.13 28.00 21.90
N THR A 251 -45.75 27.05 22.61
CA THR A 251 -47.00 26.39 22.17
C THR A 251 -48.26 27.08 22.69
N LEU A 252 -48.12 28.04 23.60
CA LEU A 252 -49.22 28.84 24.16
C LEU A 252 -49.26 30.28 23.61
N SER A 253 -48.29 30.66 22.77
CA SER A 253 -48.27 31.89 21.95
C SER A 253 -48.74 31.64 20.52
#